data_AF-A0A525WNT0-F1
#
_entry.id   AF-A0A525WNT0-F1
#
_cell.length_a   1.000
_cell.length_b   1.000
_cell.length_c   1.000
_cell.angle_alpha   90.00
_cell.angle_beta   90.00
_cell.angle_gamma   90.00
#
_symmetry.space_group_name_H-M   'P 1'
#
loop_
_entity.id
_entity.type
_entity.pdbx_description
1 polymer ?
#
loop_
_entity_poly.entity_id
_entity_poly.type
_entity_poly.pdbx_seq_one_letter_code
_entity_poly.pdbx_strand_id
1 'polypeptide(L)'
;MHQRFISQDPFGIAGGVNPYSYARNNPIQFMDPDGLFSGGNHKKIATRALKEEECSDNFIEKAVNANVKEDKDLKAPTLKPEWANRHGQLEYEGQPINQALANCASRVNEQLALGTAEGLGKAMHSVEDPYSRSHQWKPALPEPSILDPEHWGDWLEHAIADYFPSGDEIGAAVKEDIKLIRKWKDLMRKKGKDDSCQ
;
A
#
# COMPACT_ATOMS: atom_id res chain seq x y z
N MET A 1 -3.15 29.95 -16.93
CA MET A 1 -4.21 29.09 -16.34
C MET A 1 -3.83 28.80 -14.90
N HIS A 2 -4.74 29.03 -13.96
CA HIS A 2 -4.46 29.06 -12.53
C HIS A 2 -4.57 27.65 -11.91
N GLN A 3 -3.44 27.09 -11.43
CA GLN A 3 -3.39 25.86 -10.61
C GLN A 3 -3.64 26.20 -9.12
N ARG A 4 -4.87 26.58 -8.80
CA ARG A 4 -5.28 26.89 -7.42
C ARG A 4 -6.69 26.37 -7.21
N PHE A 5 -6.99 25.92 -5.99
CA PHE A 5 -8.36 25.65 -5.61
C PHE A 5 -9.20 26.94 -5.70
N ILE A 6 -10.45 26.80 -6.16
CA ILE A 6 -11.43 27.89 -6.28
C ILE A 6 -12.16 28.16 -4.96
N SER A 7 -11.93 27.31 -3.94
CA SER A 7 -12.31 27.48 -2.54
C SER A 7 -11.13 27.06 -1.63
N GLN A 8 -11.14 27.47 -0.36
CA GLN A 8 -10.10 27.08 0.61
C GLN A 8 -10.03 25.54 0.77
N ASP A 9 -8.81 25.02 0.89
CA ASP A 9 -8.54 23.64 1.28
C ASP A 9 -9.21 23.35 2.66
N PRO A 10 -10.10 22.34 2.75
CA PRO A 10 -10.76 21.95 4.00
C PRO A 10 -9.79 21.58 5.14
N PHE A 11 -8.52 21.27 4.83
CA PHE A 11 -7.46 20.98 5.81
C PHE A 11 -6.77 22.22 6.40
N GLY A 12 -7.04 23.43 5.88
CA GLY A 12 -6.46 24.68 6.38
C GLY A 12 -4.93 24.63 6.45
N ILE A 13 -4.35 25.02 7.59
CA ILE A 13 -2.89 25.07 7.80
C ILE A 13 -2.21 23.69 7.77
N ALA A 14 -2.98 22.60 7.93
CA ALA A 14 -2.46 21.24 7.89
C ALA A 14 -2.15 20.76 6.45
N GLY A 15 -2.78 21.37 5.44
CA GLY A 15 -2.47 21.16 4.02
C GLY A 15 -1.21 21.90 3.54
N GLY A 16 -0.61 22.70 4.42
CA GLY A 16 0.51 23.60 4.12
C GLY A 16 0.16 25.05 4.43
N VAL A 17 1.15 25.94 4.41
CA VAL A 17 0.95 27.36 4.74
C VAL A 17 0.04 28.06 3.73
N ASN A 18 -0.06 27.53 2.51
CA ASN A 18 -0.93 28.06 1.46
C ASN A 18 -2.20 27.19 1.31
N PRO A 19 -3.36 27.64 1.81
CA PRO A 19 -4.60 26.87 1.78
C PRO A 19 -5.24 26.80 0.37
N TYR A 20 -4.52 27.20 -0.68
CA TYR A 20 -4.93 27.08 -2.08
C TYR A 20 -3.93 26.25 -2.91
N SER A 21 -2.90 25.64 -2.28
CA SER A 21 -1.88 24.87 -3.00
C SER A 21 -2.36 23.45 -3.30
N TYR A 22 -2.39 23.11 -4.58
CA TYR A 22 -2.54 21.73 -5.05
C TYR A 22 -1.18 21.01 -5.01
N ALA A 23 -1.13 19.78 -4.47
CA ALA A 23 0.06 18.92 -4.47
C ALA A 23 1.36 19.57 -3.94
N ARG A 24 1.29 20.39 -2.88
CA ARG A 24 2.43 21.18 -2.35
C ARG A 24 3.15 22.02 -3.42
N ASN A 25 2.44 22.49 -4.44
CA ASN A 25 2.97 23.19 -5.62
C ASN A 25 3.92 22.36 -6.50
N ASN A 26 3.92 21.04 -6.37
CA ASN A 26 4.69 20.16 -7.24
C ASN A 26 3.84 18.98 -7.74
N PRO A 27 2.86 19.26 -8.64
CA PRO A 27 1.95 18.25 -9.19
C PRO A 27 2.63 17.26 -10.15
N ILE A 28 3.94 17.41 -10.38
CA ILE A 28 4.75 16.48 -11.18
C ILE A 28 5.43 15.44 -10.27
N GLN A 29 5.78 15.79 -9.02
CA GLN A 29 6.40 14.86 -8.06
C GLN A 29 5.44 14.28 -7.02
N PHE A 30 4.31 14.94 -6.76
CA PHE A 30 3.28 14.48 -5.82
C PHE A 30 1.97 14.27 -6.58
N MET A 31 1.99 13.24 -7.41
CA MET A 31 0.81 12.56 -7.93
C MET A 31 0.85 11.20 -7.25
N ASP A 32 -0.25 10.75 -6.68
CA ASP A 32 -0.40 9.36 -6.21
C ASP A 32 -1.33 8.64 -7.20
N PRO A 33 -0.88 8.40 -8.45
CA PRO A 33 -1.70 7.86 -9.52
C PRO A 33 -2.27 6.46 -9.23
N ASP A 34 -1.68 5.76 -8.25
CA ASP A 34 -1.90 4.32 -8.06
C ASP A 34 -2.88 4.03 -6.93
N GLY A 35 -3.10 4.99 -6.03
CA GLY A 35 -4.00 4.85 -4.89
C GLY A 35 -3.63 3.61 -4.06
N LEU A 36 -2.53 3.73 -3.34
CA LEU A 36 -1.91 2.70 -2.49
C LEU A 36 -1.78 3.27 -1.08
N PHE A 37 -1.70 2.46 -0.02
CA PHE A 37 -1.29 3.03 1.26
C PHE A 37 0.00 3.81 1.01
N SER A 38 0.03 5.10 1.37
CA SER A 38 1.18 5.90 0.96
C SER A 38 2.46 5.22 1.44
N GLY A 39 3.55 5.26 0.68
CA GLY A 39 4.80 4.59 1.10
C GLY A 39 5.29 4.98 2.50
N GLY A 40 4.85 6.13 3.05
CA GLY A 40 5.03 6.49 4.45
C GLY A 40 4.21 5.65 5.44
N ASN A 41 2.95 5.34 5.13
CA ASN A 41 2.07 4.47 5.91
C ASN A 41 2.55 3.02 5.86
N HIS A 42 2.87 2.49 4.68
CA HIS A 42 3.52 1.18 4.52
C HIS A 42 4.78 1.05 5.38
N LYS A 43 5.69 2.04 5.28
CA LYS A 43 6.88 2.10 6.14
C LYS A 43 6.53 2.02 7.63
N LYS A 44 5.53 2.78 8.08
CA LYS A 44 5.13 2.86 9.49
C LYS A 44 4.54 1.54 9.99
N ILE A 45 3.64 0.94 9.21
CA ILE A 45 2.97 -0.33 9.51
C ILE A 45 4.01 -1.45 9.60
N ALA A 46 4.77 -1.67 8.52
CA ALA A 46 5.78 -2.72 8.44
C ALA A 46 6.87 -2.58 9.51
N THR A 47 7.39 -1.36 9.73
CA THR A 47 8.41 -1.13 10.78
C THR A 47 7.88 -1.48 12.17
N ARG A 48 6.61 -1.15 12.46
CA ARG A 48 6.02 -1.44 13.77
C ARG A 48 5.89 -2.94 13.98
N ALA A 49 5.34 -3.67 13.01
CA ALA A 49 5.15 -5.11 13.12
C ALA A 49 6.48 -5.87 13.25
N LEU A 50 7.48 -5.52 12.43
CA LEU A 50 8.80 -6.17 12.48
C LEU A 50 9.55 -5.88 13.79
N LYS A 51 9.42 -4.68 14.35
CA LYS A 51 9.97 -4.36 15.68
C LYS A 51 9.27 -5.11 16.80
N GLU A 52 7.95 -5.28 16.71
CA GLU A 52 7.17 -6.04 17.69
C GLU A 52 7.55 -7.54 17.69
N GLU A 53 7.96 -8.07 16.55
CA GLU A 53 8.48 -9.43 16.40
C GLU A 53 10.01 -9.54 16.57
N GLU A 54 10.63 -8.50 17.14
CA GLU A 54 12.05 -8.43 17.53
C GLU A 54 13.02 -8.76 16.37
N CYS A 55 12.68 -8.32 15.16
CA CYS A 55 13.55 -8.41 13.99
C CYS A 55 14.76 -7.49 14.11
N SER A 56 15.92 -7.95 13.62
CA SER A 56 17.14 -7.13 13.59
C SER A 56 16.99 -5.90 12.68
N ASP A 57 17.66 -4.80 13.01
CA ASP A 57 17.55 -3.53 12.26
C ASP A 57 17.89 -3.68 10.76
N ASN A 58 18.92 -4.45 10.43
CA ASN A 58 19.31 -4.71 9.04
C ASN A 58 18.24 -5.53 8.29
N PHE A 59 17.55 -6.44 8.98
CA PHE A 59 16.43 -7.17 8.39
C PHE A 59 15.23 -6.26 8.18
N ILE A 60 14.90 -5.43 9.18
CA ILE A 60 13.83 -4.42 9.10
C ILE A 60 14.05 -3.50 7.91
N GLU A 61 15.25 -2.96 7.74
CA GLU A 61 15.57 -2.04 6.65
C GLU A 61 15.29 -2.68 5.29
N LYS A 62 15.73 -3.93 5.07
CA LYS A 62 15.53 -4.64 3.80
C LYS A 62 14.05 -4.94 3.53
N ALA A 63 13.34 -5.45 4.54
CA ALA A 63 11.92 -5.77 4.41
C ALA A 63 11.07 -4.51 4.15
N VAL A 64 11.29 -3.45 4.92
CA VAL A 64 10.57 -2.17 4.78
C VAL A 64 10.88 -1.51 3.42
N ASN A 65 12.13 -1.54 2.98
CA ASN A 65 12.49 -0.99 1.67
C ASN A 65 11.84 -1.77 0.52
N ALA A 66 11.72 -3.09 0.64
CA ALA A 66 11.04 -3.91 -0.35
C ALA A 66 9.54 -3.67 -0.36
N ASN A 67 8.92 -3.56 0.81
CA ASN A 67 7.50 -3.25 1.01
C ASN A 67 7.13 -1.91 0.30
N VAL A 68 7.81 -0.82 0.65
CA VAL A 68 7.56 0.53 0.08
C VAL A 68 7.93 0.65 -1.40
N LYS A 69 8.76 -0.25 -1.92
CA LYS A 69 9.17 -0.22 -3.34
C LYS A 69 8.10 -0.81 -4.25
N GLU A 70 7.17 -1.60 -3.73
CA GLU A 70 6.07 -2.14 -4.53
C GLU A 70 5.27 -0.99 -5.15
N ASP A 71 4.95 0.06 -4.40
CA ASP A 71 4.27 1.28 -4.91
C ASP A 71 5.02 2.04 -6.01
N LYS A 72 6.34 1.84 -6.13
CA LYS A 72 7.19 2.70 -6.98
C LYS A 72 7.39 2.16 -8.39
N ASP A 73 6.76 1.05 -8.74
CA ASP A 73 6.84 0.51 -10.10
C ASP A 73 5.87 1.25 -11.04
N LEU A 74 6.17 2.54 -11.29
CA LEU A 74 5.39 3.48 -12.13
C LEU A 74 5.20 3.05 -13.60
N LYS A 75 5.72 1.88 -14.00
CA LYS A 75 5.54 1.31 -15.35
C LYS A 75 4.48 0.20 -15.37
N ALA A 76 3.96 -0.15 -14.22
CA ALA A 76 2.96 -1.17 -14.04
C ALA A 76 1.58 -0.69 -14.46
N PRO A 77 0.83 -1.46 -15.26
CA PRO A 77 -0.57 -1.17 -15.47
C PRO A 77 -1.35 -1.58 -14.20
N THR A 78 -1.60 -0.62 -13.30
CA THR A 78 -2.41 -0.78 -12.07
C THR A 78 -3.75 -1.45 -12.34
N LEU A 79 -4.30 -1.24 -13.53
CA LEU A 79 -5.54 -1.82 -13.99
C LEU A 79 -5.47 -3.32 -14.35
N LYS A 80 -4.31 -3.98 -14.31
CA LYS A 80 -4.21 -5.43 -14.60
C LYS A 80 -4.28 -6.27 -13.32
N PRO A 81 -4.77 -7.52 -13.39
CA PRO A 81 -5.00 -8.35 -12.20
C PRO A 81 -3.74 -8.54 -11.33
N GLU A 82 -2.59 -8.75 -11.96
CA GLU A 82 -1.32 -8.94 -11.24
C GLU A 82 -1.00 -7.75 -10.32
N TRP A 83 -1.31 -6.53 -10.75
CA TRP A 83 -1.02 -5.30 -10.04
C TRP A 83 -2.14 -4.92 -9.08
N ALA A 84 -3.41 -4.98 -9.52
CA ALA A 84 -4.53 -4.71 -8.65
C ALA A 84 -4.56 -5.66 -7.43
N ASN A 85 -4.36 -6.97 -7.66
CA ASN A 85 -4.52 -7.96 -6.58
C ASN A 85 -3.43 -7.89 -5.52
N ARG A 86 -2.21 -7.50 -5.90
CA ARG A 86 -1.14 -7.30 -4.92
C ARG A 86 -1.32 -6.03 -4.10
N HIS A 87 -2.19 -5.11 -4.55
CA HIS A 87 -2.58 -3.88 -3.86
C HIS A 87 -3.98 -3.98 -3.23
N GLY A 88 -4.46 -5.21 -2.99
CA GLY A 88 -5.75 -5.42 -2.33
C GLY A 88 -6.98 -4.98 -3.12
N GLN A 89 -6.86 -4.81 -4.44
CA GLN A 89 -7.91 -4.37 -5.36
C GLN A 89 -8.29 -5.45 -6.38
N LEU A 90 -9.44 -5.25 -7.03
CA LEU A 90 -9.84 -6.01 -8.21
C LEU A 90 -9.32 -5.31 -9.47
N GLU A 91 -9.13 -6.07 -10.55
CA GLU A 91 -9.02 -5.48 -11.88
C GLU A 91 -10.21 -4.53 -12.17
N TYR A 92 -9.96 -3.48 -12.95
CA TYR A 92 -11.01 -2.54 -13.36
C TYR A 92 -12.18 -3.25 -14.09
N GLU A 93 -11.89 -4.25 -14.91
CA GLU A 93 -12.88 -4.93 -15.78
C GLU A 93 -13.63 -6.11 -15.12
N GLY A 94 -13.98 -6.00 -13.84
CA GLY A 94 -14.95 -6.92 -13.21
C GLY A 94 -14.40 -8.29 -12.82
N GLN A 95 -13.13 -8.36 -12.43
CA GLN A 95 -12.52 -9.57 -11.90
C GLN A 95 -13.32 -10.15 -10.71
N PRO A 96 -13.63 -11.46 -10.68
CA PRO A 96 -14.24 -12.10 -9.53
C PRO A 96 -13.37 -11.99 -8.27
N ILE A 97 -13.98 -11.59 -7.14
CA ILE A 97 -13.27 -11.38 -5.87
C ILE A 97 -12.52 -12.63 -5.38
N ASN A 98 -13.08 -13.83 -5.59
CA ASN A 98 -12.42 -15.09 -5.21
C ASN A 98 -11.13 -15.32 -6.00
N GLN A 99 -11.06 -14.87 -7.25
CA GLN A 99 -9.85 -14.93 -8.06
C GLN A 99 -8.81 -13.91 -7.58
N ALA A 100 -9.22 -12.68 -7.26
CA ALA A 100 -8.33 -11.66 -6.70
C ALA A 100 -7.69 -12.10 -5.38
N LEU A 101 -8.50 -12.64 -4.47
CA LEU A 101 -8.05 -13.20 -3.20
C LEU A 101 -7.08 -14.37 -3.41
N ALA A 102 -7.38 -15.28 -4.35
CA ALA A 102 -6.50 -16.40 -4.67
C ALA A 102 -5.16 -15.95 -5.25
N ASN A 103 -5.17 -14.96 -6.15
CA ASN A 103 -3.97 -14.38 -6.74
C ASN A 103 -3.08 -13.71 -5.69
N CYS A 104 -3.68 -12.88 -4.83
CA CYS A 104 -2.97 -12.24 -3.71
C CYS A 104 -2.37 -13.30 -2.78
N ALA A 105 -3.15 -14.31 -2.38
CA ALA A 105 -2.67 -15.39 -1.54
C ALA A 105 -1.52 -16.19 -2.19
N SER A 106 -1.58 -16.46 -3.50
CA SER A 106 -0.49 -17.12 -4.24
C SER A 106 0.78 -16.30 -4.18
N ARG A 107 0.69 -15.01 -4.53
CA ARG A 107 1.81 -14.07 -4.47
C ARG A 107 2.44 -14.02 -3.07
N VAL A 108 1.62 -13.85 -2.03
CA VAL A 108 2.09 -13.85 -0.64
C VAL A 108 2.87 -15.12 -0.35
N ASN A 109 2.32 -16.30 -0.67
CA ASN A 109 3.01 -17.57 -0.41
C ASN A 109 4.31 -17.71 -1.22
N GLU A 110 4.34 -17.27 -2.48
CA GLU A 110 5.55 -17.27 -3.32
C GLU A 110 6.65 -16.39 -2.72
N GLN A 111 6.32 -15.17 -2.29
CA GLN A 111 7.27 -14.25 -1.67
C GLN A 111 7.78 -14.78 -0.33
N LEU A 112 6.90 -15.34 0.52
CA LEU A 112 7.31 -16.01 1.76
C LEU A 112 8.23 -17.21 1.51
N ALA A 113 8.02 -17.95 0.42
CA ALA A 113 8.80 -19.14 0.09
C ALA A 113 10.27 -18.82 -0.22
N LEU A 114 10.57 -17.61 -0.69
CA LEU A 114 11.94 -17.13 -0.92
C LEU A 114 12.79 -17.18 0.36
N GLY A 115 12.16 -16.89 1.52
CA GLY A 115 12.85 -16.86 2.80
C GLY A 115 13.89 -15.75 2.89
N THR A 116 13.58 -14.59 2.32
CA THR A 116 14.40 -13.38 2.38
C THR A 116 13.62 -12.24 3.01
N ALA A 117 14.32 -11.24 3.54
CA ALA A 117 13.71 -10.02 4.07
C ALA A 117 12.87 -9.31 3.01
N GLU A 118 13.39 -9.24 1.78
CA GLU A 118 12.71 -8.60 0.66
C GLU A 118 11.42 -9.34 0.27
N GLY A 119 11.44 -10.68 0.28
CA GLY A 119 10.24 -11.48 0.04
C GLY A 119 9.20 -11.25 1.13
N LEU A 120 9.59 -11.25 2.39
CA LEU A 120 8.67 -10.93 3.48
C LEU A 120 8.08 -9.52 3.34
N GLY A 121 8.90 -8.51 3.02
CA GLY A 121 8.45 -7.14 2.82
C GLY A 121 7.39 -6.99 1.73
N LYS A 122 7.60 -7.65 0.58
CA LYS A 122 6.61 -7.67 -0.52
C LYS A 122 5.32 -8.41 -0.16
N ALA A 123 5.43 -9.46 0.66
CA ALA A 123 4.27 -10.19 1.15
C ALA A 123 3.44 -9.35 2.14
N MET A 124 4.11 -8.61 3.03
CA MET A 124 3.48 -7.68 3.98
C MET A 124 2.68 -6.61 3.25
N HIS A 125 3.29 -5.94 2.28
CA HIS A 125 2.63 -4.93 1.46
C HIS A 125 1.27 -5.41 0.92
N SER A 126 1.22 -6.61 0.32
CA SER A 126 -0.03 -7.18 -0.21
C SER A 126 -1.11 -7.53 0.82
N VAL A 127 -0.76 -7.72 2.09
CA VAL A 127 -1.74 -7.94 3.17
C VAL A 127 -2.11 -6.67 3.91
N GLU A 128 -1.31 -5.60 3.77
CA GLU A 128 -1.59 -4.28 4.35
C GLU A 128 -2.66 -3.54 3.54
N ASP A 129 -2.51 -3.47 2.22
CA ASP A 129 -3.36 -2.64 1.36
C ASP A 129 -4.86 -2.89 1.50
N PRO A 130 -5.36 -4.14 1.59
CA PRO A 130 -6.80 -4.39 1.75
C PRO A 130 -7.45 -3.72 2.98
N TYR A 131 -6.66 -3.27 3.96
CA TYR A 131 -7.17 -2.55 5.12
C TYR A 131 -7.44 -1.06 4.85
N SER A 132 -6.92 -0.48 3.77
CA SER A 132 -7.34 0.85 3.34
C SER A 132 -8.80 0.80 2.89
N ARG A 133 -9.66 1.70 3.39
CA ARG A 133 -11.07 1.80 2.97
C ARG A 133 -11.28 2.02 1.48
N SER A 134 -10.26 2.48 0.76
CA SER A 134 -10.27 2.58 -0.70
C SER A 134 -9.97 1.25 -1.41
N HIS A 135 -9.28 0.31 -0.77
CA HIS A 135 -8.75 -0.88 -1.45
C HIS A 135 -9.66 -2.08 -1.33
N GLN A 136 -10.03 -2.53 -0.12
CA GLN A 136 -11.09 -3.52 0.24
C GLN A 136 -11.66 -4.45 -0.87
N TRP A 137 -10.83 -4.92 -1.79
CA TRP A 137 -11.24 -5.57 -3.03
C TRP A 137 -12.29 -4.79 -3.83
N LYS A 138 -12.13 -3.47 -3.90
CA LYS A 138 -12.81 -2.58 -4.85
C LYS A 138 -12.06 -2.59 -6.18
N PRO A 139 -12.73 -2.29 -7.31
CA PRO A 139 -12.06 -2.13 -8.59
C PRO A 139 -10.97 -1.05 -8.52
N ALA A 140 -9.81 -1.35 -9.09
CA ALA A 140 -8.76 -0.36 -9.30
C ALA A 140 -9.31 0.78 -10.17
N LEU A 141 -9.06 2.03 -9.78
CA LEU A 141 -9.53 3.18 -10.54
C LEU A 141 -8.58 3.48 -11.70
N PRO A 142 -9.09 3.89 -12.87
CA PRO A 142 -8.26 4.42 -13.92
C PRO A 142 -7.64 5.74 -13.48
N GLU A 143 -6.53 6.10 -14.11
CA GLU A 143 -5.89 7.40 -13.94
C GLU A 143 -6.88 8.55 -14.08
N PRO A 144 -6.79 9.59 -13.24
CA PRO A 144 -7.73 10.69 -13.26
C PRO A 144 -7.52 11.46 -14.56
N SER A 145 -8.53 11.42 -15.43
CA SER A 145 -8.50 12.09 -16.72
C SER A 145 -9.29 13.38 -16.66
N ILE A 146 -8.78 14.44 -17.28
CA ILE A 146 -9.56 15.68 -17.49
C ILE A 146 -10.80 15.42 -18.37
N LEU A 147 -10.79 14.30 -19.10
CA LEU A 147 -11.85 13.90 -20.03
C LEU A 147 -12.90 12.99 -19.38
N ASP A 148 -12.66 12.54 -18.14
CA ASP A 148 -13.60 11.73 -17.37
C ASP A 148 -13.79 12.31 -15.96
N PRO A 149 -14.57 13.41 -15.85
CA PRO A 149 -14.80 14.10 -14.60
C PRO A 149 -15.71 13.32 -13.63
N GLU A 150 -16.38 12.24 -14.08
CA GLU A 150 -17.33 11.50 -13.25
C GLU A 150 -16.64 10.78 -12.08
N HIS A 151 -15.39 10.33 -12.27
CA HIS A 151 -14.62 9.59 -11.27
C HIS A 151 -13.72 10.46 -10.36
N TRP A 152 -13.74 11.80 -10.52
CA TRP A 152 -12.87 12.69 -9.72
C TRP A 152 -13.14 12.63 -8.21
N GLY A 153 -14.41 12.45 -7.82
CA GLY A 153 -14.78 12.31 -6.41
C GLY A 153 -14.21 11.03 -5.80
N ASP A 154 -14.33 9.91 -6.51
CA ASP A 154 -13.82 8.61 -6.08
C ASP A 154 -12.29 8.64 -5.96
N TRP A 155 -11.62 9.28 -6.90
CA TRP A 155 -10.17 9.44 -6.90
C TRP A 155 -9.67 10.28 -5.72
N LEU A 156 -10.39 11.36 -5.38
CA LEU A 156 -10.04 12.21 -4.23
C LEU A 156 -10.22 11.45 -2.92
N GLU A 157 -11.32 10.72 -2.75
CA GLU A 157 -11.55 9.89 -1.57
C GLU A 157 -10.50 8.77 -1.45
N HIS A 158 -10.09 8.19 -2.58
CA HIS A 158 -9.04 7.19 -2.66
C HIS A 158 -7.71 7.75 -2.13
N ALA A 159 -7.24 8.85 -2.71
CA ALA A 159 -6.02 9.52 -2.25
C ALA A 159 -6.09 9.94 -0.76
N ILE A 160 -7.26 10.39 -0.27
CA ILE A 160 -7.42 10.74 1.15
C ILE A 160 -7.31 9.50 2.04
N ALA A 161 -7.89 8.36 1.64
CA ALA A 161 -7.80 7.10 2.38
C ALA A 161 -6.37 6.62 2.57
N ASP A 162 -5.58 6.78 1.52
CA ASP A 162 -4.23 6.26 1.42
C ASP A 162 -3.19 7.10 2.16
N TYR A 163 -3.33 8.43 2.13
CA TYR A 163 -2.51 9.34 2.92
C TYR A 163 -2.96 9.43 4.37
N PHE A 164 -4.27 9.32 4.63
CA PHE A 164 -4.88 9.49 5.95
C PHE A 164 -5.76 8.29 6.35
N PRO A 165 -5.16 7.11 6.55
CA PRO A 165 -5.87 6.00 7.15
C PRO A 165 -6.16 6.31 8.63
N SER A 166 -7.30 5.82 9.09
CA SER A 166 -7.69 5.82 10.50
C SER A 166 -6.74 4.97 11.34
N GLY A 167 -6.77 5.20 12.65
CA GLY A 167 -5.98 4.39 13.59
C GLY A 167 -6.37 2.91 13.58
N ASP A 168 -7.64 2.60 13.29
CA ASP A 168 -8.15 1.23 13.22
C ASP A 168 -7.64 0.50 11.97
N GLU A 169 -7.61 1.17 10.81
CA GLU A 169 -7.04 0.62 9.57
C GLU A 169 -5.55 0.29 9.75
N ILE A 170 -4.77 1.24 10.30
CA ILE A 170 -3.35 1.02 10.63
C ILE A 170 -3.21 -0.14 11.63
N GLY A 171 -4.03 -0.15 12.69
CA GLY A 171 -3.96 -1.17 13.74
C GLY A 171 -4.29 -2.57 13.23
N ALA A 172 -5.23 -2.68 12.28
CA ALA A 172 -5.60 -3.94 11.65
C ALA A 172 -4.49 -4.44 10.71
N ALA A 173 -3.92 -3.56 9.89
CA ALA A 173 -2.79 -3.88 9.02
C ALA A 173 -1.56 -4.38 9.81
N VAL A 174 -1.19 -3.69 10.90
CA VAL A 174 -0.10 -4.12 11.79
C VAL A 174 -0.36 -5.51 12.39
N LYS A 175 -1.59 -5.80 12.81
CA LYS A 175 -1.94 -7.13 13.34
C LYS A 175 -1.82 -8.22 12.28
N GLU A 176 -2.11 -7.92 11.03
CA GLU A 176 -1.98 -8.88 9.94
C GLU A 176 -0.51 -9.15 9.62
N ASP A 177 0.32 -8.10 9.56
CA ASP A 177 1.76 -8.24 9.41
C ASP A 177 2.37 -9.12 10.49
N ILE A 178 1.99 -8.92 11.76
CA ILE A 178 2.47 -9.75 12.87
C ILE A 178 2.15 -11.24 12.64
N LYS A 179 0.93 -11.57 12.20
CA LYS A 179 0.57 -12.95 11.86
C LYS A 179 1.42 -13.49 10.72
N LEU A 180 1.66 -12.66 9.70
CA LEU A 180 2.44 -13.03 8.52
C LEU A 180 3.92 -13.27 8.88
N ILE A 181 4.51 -12.39 9.70
CA ILE A 181 5.87 -12.52 10.21
C ILE A 181 6.01 -13.82 11.00
N ARG A 182 5.07 -14.13 11.90
CA ARG A 182 5.08 -15.40 12.67
C ARG A 182 5.00 -16.62 11.77
N LYS A 183 4.12 -16.61 10.77
CA LYS A 183 4.04 -17.67 9.75
C LYS A 183 5.37 -17.83 9.01
N TRP A 184 6.02 -16.73 8.67
CA TRP A 184 7.32 -16.74 8.00
C TRP A 184 8.44 -17.27 8.90
N LYS A 185 8.51 -16.87 10.18
CA LYS A 185 9.45 -17.41 11.18
C LYS A 185 9.33 -18.93 11.26
N ASP A 186 8.10 -19.45 11.35
CA ASP A 186 7.86 -20.89 11.36
C ASP A 186 8.30 -21.59 10.07
N LEU A 187 8.12 -20.96 8.91
CA LEU A 187 8.62 -21.48 7.63
C LEU A 187 10.15 -21.50 7.59
N MET A 188 10.83 -20.49 8.12
CA MET A 188 12.30 -20.42 8.15
C MET A 188 12.88 -21.47 9.08
N ARG A 189 12.30 -21.64 10.28
CA ARG A 189 12.68 -22.69 11.24
C ARG A 189 12.56 -24.09 10.63
N LYS A 190 11.45 -24.38 9.94
CA LYS A 190 11.25 -25.67 9.23
C LYS A 190 12.27 -25.90 8.11
N LYS A 191 12.79 -24.83 7.51
CA LYS A 191 13.82 -24.87 6.46
C LYS A 191 15.25 -24.86 7.02
N GLY A 192 15.43 -24.76 8.34
CA GLY A 192 16.75 -24.59 8.96
C GLY A 192 17.45 -23.28 8.56
N LYS A 193 16.66 -22.25 8.22
CA LYS A 193 17.16 -20.91 7.89
C LYS A 193 17.04 -19.99 9.10
N ASP A 194 17.93 -19.00 9.18
CA ASP A 194 17.82 -17.90 10.13
C ASP A 194 16.53 -17.12 9.87
N ASP A 195 15.75 -16.90 10.94
CA ASP A 195 14.54 -16.08 10.90
C ASP A 195 14.83 -14.62 11.28
N SER A 196 16.07 -14.26 11.66
CA SER A 196 16.55 -12.89 11.89
C SER A 196 15.67 -12.03 12.83
N CYS A 197 14.72 -12.66 13.55
CA CYS A 197 13.69 -12.10 14.39
C CYS A 197 13.57 -12.97 15.64
N GLN A 198 13.86 -12.41 16.81
CA GLN A 198 13.99 -13.18 18.06
C GLN A 198 12.64 -13.43 18.75
#